data_AF-A0A940XDZ5-F1
#
_entry.id   AF-A0A940XDZ5-F1
#
_cell.length_a   1.000
_cell.length_b   1.000
_cell.length_c   1.000
_cell.angle_alpha   90.00
_cell.angle_beta   90.00
_cell.angle_gamma   90.00
#
_symmetry.space_group_name_H-M   'P 1'
#
loop_
_entity.id
_entity.type
_entity.pdbx_description
1 polymer ?
#
loop_
_entity_poly.entity_id
_entity_poly.type
_entity_poly.pdbx_seq_one_letter_code
_entity_poly.pdbx_strand_id
1 'polypeptide(L)'
;MKDVGPEAAPGHPFTAPAAPEPPTEWGELRRDCLVINTTKSSCEENESAHEAVADCMSRLVRTKWDAPGGDLISRLLLGSDSQGAPMPEEGLVATGQAPLPADHETTAGSIATMAAHLSADHARGELLLADRSQIRSAVEETLRFDRNGTFGSGRHSCLGRPLARTKFQAVLGVLLERLPTLGLPVNPGDFCRHDGMLTAPRRELPVTW
;
A
#
# COMPACT_ATOMS: atom_id res chain seq x y z
N MET A 1 8.26 4.24 46.36
CA MET A 1 7.70 5.23 45.41
C MET A 1 8.89 5.88 44.74
N LYS A 2 9.27 5.42 43.54
CA LYS A 2 10.36 6.05 42.77
C LYS A 2 9.70 7.01 41.80
N ASP A 3 10.00 8.30 41.95
CA ASP A 3 9.71 9.34 40.98
C ASP A 3 10.37 8.97 39.65
N VAL A 4 9.55 8.67 38.66
CA VAL A 4 9.96 8.61 37.26
C VAL A 4 9.29 9.81 36.60
N GLY A 5 10.06 10.89 36.46
CA GLY A 5 9.64 12.05 35.67
C GLY A 5 9.35 11.65 34.21
N PRO A 6 8.70 12.51 33.42
CA PRO A 6 8.31 12.18 32.05
C PRO A 6 9.56 11.96 31.20
N GLU A 7 9.94 10.69 31.05
CA GLU A 7 10.99 10.26 30.14
C GLU A 7 10.45 10.50 28.73
N ALA A 8 11.08 11.43 28.00
CA ALA A 8 10.71 11.74 26.64
C ALA A 8 10.70 10.44 25.82
N ALA A 9 9.58 10.18 25.13
CA ALA A 9 9.41 8.99 24.34
C ALA A 9 10.63 8.79 23.42
N PRO A 10 11.28 7.61 23.41
CA PRO A 10 12.40 7.37 22.52
C PRO A 10 11.93 7.60 21.07
N GLY A 11 12.59 8.55 20.41
CA GLY A 11 12.27 8.94 19.04
C GLY A 11 12.29 7.74 18.10
N HIS A 12 11.41 7.76 17.10
CA HIS A 12 11.37 6.74 16.06
C HIS A 12 12.80 6.53 15.51
N PRO A 13 13.37 5.31 15.61
CA PRO A 13 14.80 5.08 15.41
C PRO A 13 15.25 5.24 13.96
N PHE A 14 14.31 5.47 13.05
CA PHE A 14 14.57 5.83 11.67
C PHE A 14 14.14 7.27 11.46
N THR A 15 15.06 8.17 11.13
CA THR A 15 14.67 9.36 10.38
C THR A 15 13.96 8.85 9.14
N ALA A 16 12.67 9.17 8.97
CA ALA A 16 12.00 8.83 7.71
C ALA A 16 12.91 9.40 6.60
N PRO A 17 13.46 8.55 5.71
CA PRO A 17 14.20 9.10 4.60
C PRO A 17 13.28 10.11 3.93
N ALA A 18 13.80 11.28 3.55
CA ALA A 18 13.04 12.14 2.66
C ALA A 18 12.54 11.23 1.54
N ALA A 19 11.21 11.15 1.37
CA ALA A 19 10.65 10.33 0.30
C ALA A 19 11.41 10.78 -0.95
N PRO A 20 12.16 9.88 -1.61
CA PRO A 20 12.93 10.29 -2.76
C PRO A 20 11.94 10.96 -3.70
N GLU A 21 12.23 12.20 -4.11
CA GLU A 21 11.38 12.91 -5.06
C GLU A 21 11.22 11.97 -6.25
N PRO A 22 10.01 11.43 -6.46
CA PRO A 22 9.85 10.36 -7.42
C PRO A 22 10.12 10.97 -8.80
N PRO A 23 10.92 10.30 -9.66
CA PRO A 23 11.45 10.93 -10.85
C PRO A 23 10.35 11.53 -11.72
N THR A 24 10.63 12.65 -12.39
CA THR A 24 9.62 13.41 -13.14
C THR A 24 8.89 12.56 -14.19
N GLU A 25 9.57 11.57 -14.77
CA GLU A 25 8.98 10.62 -15.72
C GLU A 25 7.85 9.75 -15.11
N TRP A 26 7.80 9.61 -13.79
CA TRP A 26 6.71 8.92 -13.08
C TRP A 26 5.46 9.82 -12.90
N GLY A 27 5.53 11.09 -13.31
CA GLY A 27 4.40 12.02 -13.22
C GLY A 27 3.25 11.65 -14.16
N GLU A 28 3.56 11.14 -15.36
CA GLU A 28 2.55 10.59 -16.27
C GLU A 28 1.95 9.30 -15.72
N LEU A 29 2.78 8.35 -15.30
CA LEU A 29 2.29 7.12 -14.69
C LEU A 29 1.39 7.41 -13.48
N ARG A 30 1.69 8.40 -12.63
CA ARG A 30 0.82 8.76 -11.49
C ARG A 30 -0.47 9.47 -11.88
N ARG A 31 -0.47 10.25 -12.98
CA ARG A 31 -1.69 10.87 -13.50
C ARG A 31 -2.57 9.84 -14.21
N ASP A 32 -1.97 8.97 -15.01
CA ASP A 32 -2.69 8.09 -15.94
C ASP A 32 -2.94 6.69 -15.36
N CYS A 33 -2.19 6.28 -14.33
CA CYS A 33 -2.57 5.19 -13.41
C CYS A 33 -3.66 5.70 -12.45
N LEU A 34 -4.64 6.40 -13.01
CA LEU A 34 -5.85 6.89 -12.36
C LEU A 34 -6.75 5.68 -12.15
N VAL A 35 -6.38 4.89 -11.13
CA VAL A 35 -7.22 3.88 -10.51
C VAL A 35 -7.74 2.87 -11.53
N ILE A 36 -7.01 1.75 -11.68
CA ILE A 36 -7.69 0.50 -12.00
C ILE A 36 -8.68 0.29 -10.85
N ASN A 37 -9.89 0.83 -11.05
CA ASN A 37 -10.96 0.87 -10.08
C ASN A 37 -11.93 -0.19 -10.53
N THR A 38 -11.60 -1.44 -10.20
CA THR A 38 -12.49 -2.57 -10.51
C THR A 38 -13.86 -2.42 -9.83
N THR A 39 -14.01 -1.40 -8.97
CA THR A 39 -15.14 -1.15 -8.07
C THR A 39 -16.05 -0.01 -8.51
N LYS A 40 -15.57 0.93 -9.35
CA LYS A 40 -16.33 2.15 -9.76
C LYS A 40 -16.36 2.42 -11.27
N SER A 41 -15.61 1.67 -12.08
CA SER A 41 -15.50 1.91 -13.52
C SER A 41 -16.18 0.79 -14.33
N SER A 42 -16.67 1.14 -15.53
CA SER A 42 -17.21 0.17 -16.48
C SER A 42 -16.13 -0.80 -16.98
N CYS A 43 -16.52 -1.90 -17.63
CA CYS A 43 -15.56 -2.83 -18.21
C CYS A 43 -14.68 -2.15 -19.28
N GLU A 44 -15.29 -1.34 -20.14
CA GLU A 44 -14.60 -0.59 -21.20
C GLU A 44 -13.64 0.46 -20.63
N GLU A 45 -14.03 1.14 -19.55
CA GLU A 45 -13.18 2.10 -18.84
C GLU A 45 -11.97 1.41 -18.19
N ASN A 46 -12.18 0.24 -17.56
CA ASN A 46 -11.10 -0.54 -16.97
C ASN A 46 -10.13 -1.10 -18.03
N GLU A 47 -10.65 -1.55 -19.17
CA GLU A 47 -9.83 -2.02 -20.29
C GLU A 47 -8.99 -0.89 -20.88
N SER A 48 -9.61 0.26 -21.16
CA SER A 48 -8.91 1.45 -21.64
C SER A 48 -7.83 1.93 -20.66
N ALA A 49 -8.09 1.85 -19.35
CA ALA A 49 -7.12 2.20 -18.31
C ALA A 49 -5.95 1.19 -18.27
N HIS A 50 -6.23 -0.11 -18.42
CA HIS A 50 -5.18 -1.12 -18.52
C HIS A 50 -4.27 -0.90 -19.73
N GLU A 51 -4.85 -0.59 -20.89
CA GLU A 51 -4.09 -0.26 -22.11
C GLU A 51 -3.23 0.98 -21.92
N ALA A 52 -3.79 2.07 -21.39
CA ALA A 52 -3.04 3.30 -21.12
C ALA A 52 -1.85 3.07 -20.16
N VAL A 53 -2.04 2.24 -19.13
CA VAL A 53 -0.96 1.84 -18.21
C VAL A 53 0.10 0.99 -18.92
N ALA A 54 -0.30 0.11 -19.84
CA ALA A 54 0.62 -0.69 -20.64
C ALA A 54 1.49 0.16 -21.56
N ASP A 55 0.88 1.13 -22.23
CA ASP A 55 1.58 2.08 -23.09
C ASP A 55 2.54 2.95 -22.30
N CYS A 56 2.11 3.44 -21.12
CA CYS A 56 2.97 4.18 -20.21
C CYS A 56 4.17 3.34 -19.75
N MET A 57 3.93 2.09 -19.33
CA MET A 57 4.99 1.18 -18.89
C MET A 57 5.97 0.86 -20.03
N SER A 58 5.48 0.64 -21.24
CA SER A 58 6.33 0.38 -22.42
C SER A 58 7.24 1.57 -22.72
N ARG A 59 6.71 2.81 -22.66
CA ARG A 59 7.53 4.02 -22.80
C ARG A 59 8.56 4.16 -21.69
N LEU A 60 8.20 3.82 -20.45
CA LEU A 60 9.12 3.84 -19.31
C LEU A 60 10.25 2.82 -19.49
N VAL A 61 9.94 1.57 -19.86
CA VAL A 61 10.92 0.51 -20.10
C VAL A 61 11.93 0.94 -21.16
N ARG A 62 11.46 1.51 -22.29
CA ARG A 62 12.34 2.02 -23.35
C ARG A 62 13.27 3.13 -22.86
N THR A 63 12.75 4.07 -22.08
CA THR A 63 13.57 5.13 -21.48
C THR A 63 14.66 4.57 -20.57
N LYS A 64 14.33 3.52 -19.80
CA LYS A 64 15.31 2.85 -18.91
C LYS A 64 16.31 1.98 -19.66
N TRP A 65 16.03 1.60 -20.90
CA TRP A 65 16.96 0.89 -21.78
C TRP A 65 18.17 1.76 -22.13
N ASP A 66 17.93 3.04 -22.41
CA ASP A 66 18.97 4.00 -22.77
C ASP A 66 19.70 4.57 -21.55
N ALA A 67 19.00 4.73 -20.42
CA ALA A 67 19.55 5.27 -19.18
C ALA A 67 19.01 4.51 -17.95
N PRO A 68 19.61 3.36 -17.59
CA PRO A 68 19.22 2.61 -16.40
C PRO A 68 19.39 3.42 -15.11
N GLY A 69 18.41 3.34 -14.22
CA GLY A 69 18.40 4.01 -12.92
C GLY A 69 18.49 3.05 -11.73
N GLY A 70 18.20 3.57 -10.53
CA GLY A 70 18.15 2.79 -9.28
C GLY A 70 16.82 2.06 -9.02
N ASP A 71 15.95 1.95 -10.02
CA ASP A 71 14.59 1.41 -9.90
C ASP A 71 14.49 -0.10 -10.22
N LEU A 72 13.35 -0.71 -9.88
CA LEU A 72 13.11 -2.15 -10.09
C LEU A 72 13.19 -2.54 -11.58
N ILE A 73 12.66 -1.72 -12.48
CA ILE A 73 12.64 -2.01 -13.91
C ILE A 73 14.08 -2.05 -14.45
N SER A 74 14.90 -1.07 -14.08
CA SER A 74 16.33 -1.04 -14.41
C SER A 74 17.08 -2.25 -13.86
N ARG A 75 16.73 -2.71 -12.65
CA ARG A 75 17.31 -3.93 -12.07
C ARG A 75 16.90 -5.20 -12.80
N LEU A 76 15.66 -5.29 -13.27
CA LEU A 76 15.17 -6.43 -14.07
C LEU A 76 15.80 -6.43 -15.46
N LEU A 77 15.96 -5.25 -16.07
CA LEU A 77 16.66 -5.04 -17.34
C LEU A 77 18.12 -5.55 -17.28
N LEU A 78 18.83 -5.23 -16.20
CA LEU A 78 20.22 -5.64 -15.98
C LEU A 78 20.35 -7.10 -15.51
N GLY A 79 19.24 -7.74 -15.16
CA GLY A 79 19.19 -9.13 -14.72
C GLY A 79 19.11 -10.12 -15.88
N SER A 80 19.43 -11.38 -15.60
CA SER A 80 19.31 -12.49 -16.53
C SER A 80 18.70 -13.72 -15.85
N ASP A 81 18.14 -14.62 -16.65
CA ASP A 81 17.66 -15.91 -16.16
C ASP A 81 18.81 -16.89 -15.86
N SER A 82 18.46 -18.12 -15.49
CA SER A 82 19.43 -19.19 -15.17
C SER A 82 20.34 -19.60 -16.34
N GLN A 83 19.96 -19.28 -17.58
CA GLN A 83 20.72 -19.55 -18.79
C GLN A 83 21.48 -18.31 -19.29
N GLY A 84 21.43 -17.20 -18.55
CA GLY A 84 22.06 -15.94 -18.92
C GLY A 84 21.28 -15.12 -19.95
N ALA A 85 20.04 -15.50 -20.27
CA ALA A 85 19.21 -14.72 -21.19
C ALA A 85 18.60 -13.51 -20.46
N PRO A 86 18.64 -12.31 -21.06
CA PRO A 86 17.98 -11.14 -20.49
C PRO A 86 16.45 -11.29 -20.55
N MET A 87 15.74 -10.55 -19.69
CA MET A 87 14.28 -10.50 -19.74
C MET A 87 13.80 -9.79 -21.02
N PRO A 88 12.89 -10.39 -21.81
CA PRO A 88 12.28 -9.72 -22.96
C PRO A 88 11.51 -8.46 -22.56
N GLU A 89 11.38 -7.48 -23.47
CA GLU A 89 10.64 -6.22 -23.24
C GLU A 89 9.20 -6.49 -22.74
N GLU A 90 8.50 -7.43 -23.35
CA GLU A 90 7.15 -7.84 -22.93
C GLU A 90 7.13 -8.36 -21.48
N GLY A 91 8.16 -9.11 -21.07
CA GLY A 91 8.31 -9.59 -19.71
C GLY A 91 8.57 -8.46 -18.71
N LEU A 92 9.38 -7.46 -19.09
CA LEU A 92 9.64 -6.27 -18.27
C LEU A 92 8.37 -5.44 -18.08
N VAL A 93 7.62 -5.22 -19.17
CA VAL A 93 6.35 -4.49 -19.15
C VAL A 93 5.34 -5.22 -18.28
N ALA A 94 5.11 -6.51 -18.50
CA ALA A 94 4.19 -7.31 -17.71
C ALA A 94 4.58 -7.35 -16.21
N THR A 95 5.87 -7.50 -15.90
CA THR A 95 6.37 -7.53 -14.51
C THR A 95 6.25 -6.15 -13.85
N GLY A 96 6.43 -5.06 -14.60
CA GLY A 96 6.25 -3.70 -14.10
C GLY A 96 4.79 -3.35 -13.85
N GLN A 97 3.88 -3.85 -14.68
CA GLN A 97 2.45 -3.60 -14.57
C GLN A 97 1.77 -4.43 -13.49
N ALA A 98 2.10 -5.73 -13.38
CA ALA A 98 1.38 -6.66 -12.53
C ALA A 98 1.24 -6.21 -11.05
N PRO A 99 2.24 -5.56 -10.42
CA PRO A 99 2.10 -5.06 -9.06
C PRO A 99 1.07 -3.93 -8.92
N LEU A 100 0.84 -3.10 -9.95
CA LEU A 100 0.04 -1.87 -9.85
C LEU A 100 -1.42 -2.13 -9.43
N PRO A 101 -2.22 -2.96 -10.13
CA PRO A 101 -3.58 -3.28 -9.69
C PRO A 101 -3.58 -4.14 -8.43
N ALA A 102 -2.63 -5.07 -8.30
CA ALA A 102 -2.57 -6.02 -7.20
C ALA A 102 -2.33 -5.34 -5.84
N ASP A 103 -1.49 -4.31 -5.81
CA ASP A 103 -1.09 -3.58 -4.60
C ASP A 103 -2.05 -2.43 -4.28
N HIS A 104 -2.63 -1.75 -5.26
CA HIS A 104 -3.38 -0.52 -5.03
C HIS A 104 -4.67 -0.76 -4.24
N GLU A 105 -5.57 -1.62 -4.72
CA GLU A 105 -6.87 -1.83 -4.07
C GLU A 105 -6.74 -2.56 -2.73
N THR A 106 -5.88 -3.58 -2.67
CA THR A 106 -5.69 -4.39 -1.47
C THR A 106 -5.07 -3.57 -0.34
N THR A 107 -4.00 -2.81 -0.62
CA THR A 107 -3.35 -1.95 0.36
C THR A 107 -4.28 -0.83 0.83
N ALA A 108 -5.01 -0.18 -0.08
CA ALA A 108 -5.98 0.85 0.30
C ALA A 108 -7.10 0.28 1.19
N GLY A 109 -7.62 -0.90 0.87
CA GLY A 109 -8.62 -1.59 1.68
C GLY A 109 -8.12 -1.93 3.09
N SER A 110 -6.88 -2.41 3.22
CA SER A 110 -6.27 -2.68 4.52
C SER A 110 -5.99 -1.40 5.32
N ILE A 111 -5.59 -0.31 4.66
CA ILE A 111 -5.45 1.00 5.31
C ILE A 111 -6.79 1.50 5.86
N ALA A 112 -7.86 1.43 5.06
CA ALA A 112 -9.19 1.79 5.52
C ALA A 112 -9.66 0.90 6.68
N THR A 113 -9.30 -0.38 6.68
CA THR A 113 -9.61 -1.30 7.79
C THR A 113 -8.85 -0.92 9.06
N MET A 114 -7.56 -0.60 8.99
CA MET A 114 -6.78 -0.09 10.13
C MET A 114 -7.39 1.20 10.69
N ALA A 115 -7.69 2.17 9.83
CA ALA A 115 -8.32 3.42 10.24
C ALA A 115 -9.66 3.14 10.96
N ALA A 116 -10.52 2.29 10.38
CA ALA A 116 -11.79 1.92 11.00
C ALA A 116 -11.60 1.25 12.38
N HIS A 117 -10.57 0.41 12.55
CA HIS A 117 -10.27 -0.20 13.85
C HIS A 117 -9.86 0.82 14.91
N LEU A 118 -9.03 1.81 14.57
CA LEU A 118 -8.65 2.89 15.47
C LEU A 118 -9.84 3.78 15.81
N SER A 119 -10.61 4.17 14.80
CA SER A 119 -11.75 5.07 14.95
C SER A 119 -12.91 4.46 15.75
N ALA A 120 -13.04 3.12 15.76
CA ALA A 120 -14.07 2.42 16.50
C ALA A 120 -13.76 2.26 18.00
N ASP A 121 -12.50 2.40 18.41
CA ASP A 121 -12.07 2.19 19.80
C ASP A 121 -10.76 2.95 20.06
N HIS A 122 -10.89 4.13 20.65
CA HIS A 122 -9.76 5.03 20.90
C HIS A 122 -8.70 4.41 21.84
N ALA A 123 -9.10 3.47 22.72
CA ALA A 123 -8.16 2.78 23.60
C ALA A 123 -7.09 1.99 22.81
N ARG A 124 -7.40 1.55 21.58
CA ARG A 124 -6.41 0.93 20.69
C ARG A 124 -5.33 1.91 20.26
N GLY A 125 -5.71 3.15 19.95
CA GLY A 125 -4.78 4.23 19.64
C GLY A 125 -3.90 4.56 20.84
N GLU A 126 -4.50 4.69 22.02
CA GLU A 126 -3.80 4.95 23.29
C GLU A 126 -2.77 3.85 23.61
N LEU A 127 -3.14 2.57 23.44
CA LEU A 127 -2.21 1.44 23.64
C LEU A 127 -1.00 1.52 22.72
N LEU A 128 -1.22 1.85 21.44
CA LEU A 128 -0.14 1.99 20.45
C LEU A 128 0.71 3.23 20.66
N LEU A 129 0.12 4.31 21.22
CA LEU A 129 0.85 5.51 21.62
C LEU A 129 1.72 5.25 22.85
N ALA A 130 1.21 4.47 23.82
CA ALA A 130 1.95 4.08 25.02
C ALA A 130 3.11 3.12 24.72
N ASP A 131 2.93 2.20 23.76
CA ASP A 131 3.98 1.28 23.31
C ASP A 131 3.98 1.12 21.77
N ARG A 132 4.80 1.92 21.11
CA ARG A 132 4.96 1.91 19.65
C ARG A 132 5.54 0.59 19.11
N SER A 133 6.17 -0.25 19.95
CA SER A 133 6.65 -1.56 19.51
C SER A 133 5.50 -2.51 19.14
N GLN A 134 4.29 -2.23 19.62
CA GLN A 134 3.08 -2.99 19.30
C GLN A 134 2.54 -2.74 17.89
N ILE A 135 3.00 -1.70 17.18
CA ILE A 135 2.54 -1.37 15.81
C ILE A 135 2.64 -2.59 14.89
N ARG A 136 3.76 -3.32 14.95
CA ARG A 136 3.93 -4.54 14.13
C ARG A 136 2.87 -5.58 14.44
N SER A 137 2.61 -5.84 15.72
CA SER A 137 1.61 -6.82 16.15
C SER A 137 0.19 -6.39 15.76
N ALA A 138 -0.14 -5.11 15.89
CA ALA A 138 -1.44 -4.56 15.48
C ALA A 138 -1.66 -4.62 13.97
N VAL A 139 -0.61 -4.44 13.16
CA VAL A 139 -0.67 -4.66 11.71
C VAL A 139 -1.00 -6.12 11.40
N GLU A 140 -0.31 -7.08 12.02
CA GLU A 140 -0.63 -8.51 11.78
C GLU A 140 -2.05 -8.87 12.24
N GLU A 141 -2.51 -8.33 13.38
CA GLU A 141 -3.86 -8.57 13.87
C GLU A 141 -4.92 -7.97 12.95
N THR A 142 -4.66 -6.78 12.39
CA THR A 142 -5.55 -6.18 11.39
C THR A 142 -5.61 -7.05 10.13
N LEU A 143 -4.45 -7.51 9.64
CA LEU A 143 -4.38 -8.38 8.45
C LEU A 143 -5.04 -9.74 8.68
N ARG A 144 -5.09 -10.24 9.92
CA ARG A 144 -5.81 -11.46 10.28
C ARG A 144 -7.33 -11.30 10.16
N PHE A 145 -7.86 -10.12 10.48
CA PHE A 145 -9.29 -9.81 10.37
C PHE A 145 -9.70 -9.26 9.01
N ASP A 146 -8.76 -8.68 8.27
CA ASP A 146 -8.98 -8.18 6.93
C ASP A 146 -9.09 -9.34 5.94
N ARG A 147 -10.21 -9.38 5.20
CA ARG A 147 -10.43 -10.37 4.13
C ARG A 147 -9.37 -10.24 3.02
N ASN A 148 -8.80 -9.05 2.85
CA ASN A 148 -7.74 -8.77 1.88
C ASN A 148 -6.33 -9.01 2.44
N GLY A 149 -6.20 -9.19 3.76
CA GLY A 149 -4.92 -9.34 4.44
C GLY A 149 -4.26 -10.71 4.27
N THR A 150 -4.92 -11.64 3.56
CA THR A 150 -4.38 -12.98 3.33
C THR A 150 -3.36 -12.95 2.19
N PHE A 151 -2.07 -12.91 2.54
CA PHE A 151 -0.96 -12.89 1.57
C PHE A 151 -0.77 -14.19 0.76
N GLY A 152 -1.74 -15.10 0.77
CA GLY A 152 -1.64 -16.41 0.13
C GLY A 152 -0.51 -17.29 0.70
N SER A 153 -0.32 -18.46 0.08
CA SER A 153 0.74 -19.41 0.42
C SER A 153 1.18 -20.21 -0.81
N GLY A 154 2.34 -20.87 -0.73
CA GLY A 154 2.88 -21.69 -1.82
C GLY A 154 3.50 -20.87 -2.95
N ARG A 155 3.45 -21.40 -4.19
CA ARG A 155 4.11 -20.83 -5.38
C ARG A 155 3.65 -19.41 -5.73
N HIS A 156 2.45 -19.03 -5.32
CA HIS A 156 1.87 -17.70 -5.56
C HIS A 156 1.69 -16.92 -4.27
N SER A 157 2.55 -17.13 -3.27
CA SER A 157 2.58 -16.25 -2.09
C SER A 157 2.86 -14.81 -2.52
N CYS A 158 2.18 -13.85 -1.90
CA CYS A 158 2.28 -12.44 -2.25
C CYS A 158 3.73 -11.94 -2.23
N LEU A 159 4.23 -11.55 -3.40
CA LEU A 159 5.57 -10.97 -3.56
C LEU A 159 5.70 -9.64 -2.79
N GLY A 160 4.64 -8.84 -2.75
CA GLY A 160 4.57 -7.54 -2.09
C GLY A 160 4.42 -7.59 -0.57
N ARG A 161 4.29 -8.78 0.03
CA ARG A 161 4.00 -8.95 1.47
C ARG A 161 4.94 -8.15 2.41
N PRO A 162 6.27 -8.14 2.23
CA PRO A 162 7.16 -7.34 3.09
C PRO A 162 6.92 -5.84 2.93
N LEU A 163 6.70 -5.39 1.69
CA LEU A 163 6.44 -3.98 1.39
C LEU A 163 5.10 -3.53 1.97
N ALA A 164 4.05 -4.32 1.82
CA ALA A 164 2.73 -4.03 2.38
C ALA A 164 2.80 -3.82 3.90
N ARG A 165 3.49 -4.70 4.64
CA ARG A 165 3.70 -4.54 6.09
C ARG A 165 4.43 -3.26 6.44
N THR A 166 5.50 -2.92 5.71
CA THR A 166 6.21 -1.65 5.92
C THR A 166 5.30 -0.45 5.71
N LYS A 167 4.50 -0.46 4.63
CA LYS A 167 3.50 0.59 4.38
C LYS A 167 2.51 0.70 5.52
N PHE A 168 1.97 -0.42 5.99
CA PHE A 168 0.97 -0.43 7.06
C PHE A 168 1.54 0.07 8.39
N GLN A 169 2.75 -0.32 8.73
CA GLN A 169 3.44 0.19 9.93
C GLN A 169 3.67 1.70 9.84
N ALA A 170 4.11 2.21 8.68
CA ALA A 170 4.30 3.63 8.46
C ALA A 170 2.98 4.41 8.55
N VAL A 171 1.94 3.93 7.87
CA VAL A 171 0.60 4.54 7.89
C VAL A 171 0.03 4.58 9.30
N LEU A 172 0.08 3.46 10.03
CA LEU A 172 -0.38 3.41 11.42
C LEU A 172 0.41 4.39 12.30
N GLY A 173 1.73 4.47 12.09
CA GLY A 173 2.60 5.44 12.74
C GLY A 173 2.12 6.88 12.56
N VAL A 174 1.88 7.28 11.31
CA VAL A 174 1.42 8.63 10.92
C VAL A 174 0.02 8.92 11.42
N LEU A 175 -0.93 7.98 11.32
CA LEU A 175 -2.30 8.16 11.80
C LEU A 175 -2.31 8.47 13.30
N LEU A 176 -1.55 7.72 14.09
CA LEU A 176 -1.46 7.92 15.53
C LEU A 176 -0.80 9.26 15.91
N GLU A 177 0.18 9.72 15.12
CA GLU A 177 0.89 10.98 15.39
C GLU A 177 0.09 12.22 14.95
N ARG A 178 -0.55 12.15 13.77
CA ARG A 178 -1.20 13.30 13.14
C ARG A 178 -2.69 13.41 13.45
N LEU A 179 -3.34 12.29 13.75
CA LEU A 179 -4.78 12.19 14.00
C LEU A 179 -5.03 11.37 15.29
N PRO A 180 -4.49 11.78 16.45
CA PRO A 180 -4.62 11.00 17.68
C PRO A 180 -6.08 10.80 18.08
N THR A 181 -6.94 11.80 17.86
CA THR A 181 -8.38 11.86 18.16
C THR A 181 -9.27 11.25 17.07
N LEU A 182 -8.70 10.46 16.16
CA LEU A 182 -9.45 9.85 15.07
C LEU A 182 -10.63 9.01 15.59
N GLY A 183 -11.83 9.34 15.12
CA GLY A 183 -13.09 8.70 15.51
C GLY A 183 -14.03 8.52 14.32
N LEU A 184 -15.14 7.80 14.54
CA LEU A 184 -16.19 7.62 13.53
C LEU A 184 -17.38 8.56 13.83
N PRO A 185 -17.86 9.33 12.83
CA PRO A 185 -19.09 10.13 12.98
C PRO A 185 -20.37 9.29 12.95
N VAL A 186 -20.28 8.00 12.60
CA VAL A 186 -21.40 7.09 12.35
C VAL A 186 -21.16 5.71 12.98
N ASN A 187 -22.22 4.92 13.15
CA ASN A 187 -22.08 3.57 13.69
C ASN A 187 -21.29 2.66 12.72
N PRO A 188 -20.33 1.85 13.19
CA PRO A 188 -19.60 0.90 12.36
C PRO A 188 -20.45 -0.05 11.49
N GLY A 189 -21.70 -0.32 11.92
CA GLY A 189 -22.66 -1.13 11.18
C GLY A 189 -23.25 -0.46 9.93
N ASP A 190 -23.17 0.86 9.83
CA ASP A 190 -23.79 1.65 8.76
C ASP A 190 -22.89 1.77 7.51
N PHE A 191 -21.66 1.25 7.59
CA PHE A 191 -20.75 1.26 6.44
C PHE A 191 -21.18 0.23 5.40
N CYS A 192 -21.71 0.72 4.27
CA CYS A 192 -22.00 -0.10 3.10
C CYS A 192 -20.74 -0.84 2.63
N ARG A 193 -20.77 -2.17 2.67
CA ARG A 193 -19.81 -3.03 2.01
C ARG A 193 -20.28 -3.28 0.58
N HIS A 194 -19.36 -3.33 -0.38
CA HIS A 194 -19.69 -3.83 -1.71
C HIS A 194 -19.77 -5.36 -1.68
N ASP A 195 -20.97 -5.91 -1.87
CA ASP A 195 -21.18 -7.35 -2.01
C ASP A 195 -20.75 -7.85 -3.40
N GLY A 196 -20.15 -9.05 -3.45
CA GLY A 196 -19.86 -9.77 -4.70
C GLY A 196 -18.44 -9.62 -5.28
N MET A 197 -17.51 -8.96 -4.59
CA MET A 197 -16.18 -8.64 -5.14
C MET A 197 -15.03 -9.37 -4.42
N LEU A 198 -13.96 -9.68 -5.17
CA LEU A 198 -12.78 -10.40 -4.64
C LEU A 198 -12.12 -9.69 -3.45
N THR A 199 -12.12 -8.35 -3.43
CA THR A 199 -11.50 -7.53 -2.37
C THR A 199 -12.49 -6.82 -1.44
N ALA A 200 -13.80 -6.88 -1.74
CA ALA A 200 -14.90 -6.24 -1.00
C ALA A 200 -14.53 -4.90 -0.28
N PRO A 201 -13.95 -3.91 -0.99
CA PRO A 201 -13.42 -2.71 -0.34
C PRO A 201 -14.55 -1.80 0.16
N ARG A 202 -14.25 -1.01 1.20
CA ARG A 202 -15.16 0.05 1.65
C ARG A 202 -15.14 1.18 0.62
N ARG A 203 -16.31 1.60 0.14
CA ARG A 203 -16.42 2.68 -0.86
C ARG A 203 -15.91 4.00 -0.31
N GLU A 204 -16.27 4.28 0.94
CA GLU A 204 -15.96 5.49 1.70
C GLU A 204 -15.83 5.12 3.18
N LEU A 205 -14.98 5.84 3.92
CA LEU A 205 -14.87 5.75 5.38
C LEU A 205 -14.94 7.17 5.97
N PRO A 206 -16.13 7.64 6.34
CA PRO A 206 -16.29 8.88 7.09
C PRO A 206 -15.52 8.82 8.42
N VAL A 207 -14.72 9.85 8.72
CA VAL A 207 -13.94 9.97 9.96
C VAL A 207 -14.00 11.40 10.51
N THR A 208 -13.75 11.56 11.81
CA THR A 208 -13.60 12.84 12.53
C THR A 208 -12.31 12.82 13.33
N TRP A 209 -11.68 13.98 13.59
CA TRP A 209 -10.47 14.08 14.39
C TRP A 209 -10.30 15.48 14.97
#